data_AF-A0A242CG76-F1
#
_entry.id   AF-A0A242CG76-F1
#
_cell.length_a   1.000
_cell.length_b   1.000
_cell.length_c   1.000
_cell.angle_alpha   90.00
_cell.angle_beta   90.00
_cell.angle_gamma   90.00
#
_symmetry.space_group_name_H-M   'P 1'
#
loop_
_entity.id
_entity.type
_entity.pdbx_description
1 polymer ?
#
loop_
_entity_poly.entity_id
_entity_poly.type
_entity_poly.pdbx_seq_one_letter_code
_entity_poly.pdbx_strand_id
1 'polypeptide(L)'
;MSKLTLAFRKLRLQYAQVKALKNDANYARYKEQREVLLLLLKSPSLLVSTERKDYSQNRLYKYTNVLLGYSQNKEDYQMLLNEVNR
;
A
#
# COMPACT_ATOMS: atom_id res chain seq x y z
N MET A 1 4.32 -2.33 -17.26
CA MET A 1 4.07 -3.35 -16.20
C MET A 1 2.63 -3.85 -16.32
N SER A 2 2.35 -5.12 -16.08
CA SER A 2 0.98 -5.65 -16.11
C SER A 2 0.15 -5.15 -14.91
N LYS A 3 -1.18 -5.06 -15.09
CA LYS A 3 -2.12 -4.68 -14.00
C LYS A 3 -2.04 -5.63 -12.82
N LEU A 4 -1.84 -6.93 -13.07
CA LEU A 4 -1.69 -7.94 -12.03
C LEU A 4 -0.39 -7.78 -11.25
N THR A 5 0.72 -7.47 -11.92
CA THR A 5 1.98 -7.17 -11.22
C THR A 5 1.85 -5.92 -10.36
N LEU A 6 1.18 -4.87 -10.84
CA LEU A 6 0.90 -3.67 -10.03
C LEU A 6 0.08 -4.00 -8.78
N ALA A 7 -1.02 -4.73 -8.97
CA ALA A 7 -1.91 -5.15 -7.89
C ALA A 7 -1.16 -5.97 -6.85
N PHE A 8 -0.39 -6.96 -7.29
CA PHE A 8 0.42 -7.80 -6.41
C PHE A 8 1.44 -6.97 -5.61
N ARG A 9 2.16 -6.05 -6.27
CA ARG A 9 3.15 -5.19 -5.60
C ARG A 9 2.51 -4.30 -4.54
N LYS A 10 1.40 -3.64 -4.85
CA LYS A 10 0.66 -2.81 -3.88
C LYS A 10 0.20 -3.64 -2.68
N LEU A 11 -0.38 -4.82 -2.93
CA LEU A 11 -0.89 -5.67 -1.87
C LEU A 11 0.24 -6.22 -0.99
N ARG A 12 1.35 -6.65 -1.60
CA ARG A 12 2.53 -7.16 -0.88
C ARG A 12 3.19 -6.07 -0.03
N LEU A 13 3.35 -4.85 -0.56
CA LEU A 13 3.87 -3.72 0.20
C LEU A 13 2.96 -3.39 1.39
N GLN A 14 1.65 -3.28 1.16
CA GLN A 14 0.70 -2.97 2.24
C GLN A 14 0.69 -4.05 3.32
N TYR A 15 0.72 -5.32 2.92
CA TYR A 15 0.80 -6.43 3.87
C TYR A 15 2.09 -6.39 4.70
N ALA A 16 3.24 -6.12 4.06
CA ALA A 16 4.51 -5.98 4.75
C ALA A 16 4.48 -4.84 5.78
N GLN A 17 3.90 -3.68 5.41
CA GLN A 17 3.75 -2.53 6.31
C GLN A 17 2.89 -2.86 7.54
N VAL A 18 1.76 -3.54 7.34
CA VAL A 18 0.92 -4.00 8.45
C VAL A 18 1.67 -4.98 9.35
N LYS A 19 2.43 -5.91 8.77
CA LYS A 19 3.21 -6.90 9.52
C LYS A 19 4.29 -6.24 10.37
N ALA A 20 5.04 -5.29 9.80
CA ALA A 20 6.10 -4.55 10.48
C ALA A 20 5.56 -3.78 11.71
N LEU A 21 4.34 -3.23 11.59
CA LEU A 21 3.73 -2.42 12.65
C LEU A 21 2.97 -3.24 13.71
N LYS A 22 2.86 -4.57 13.57
CA LYS A 22 2.01 -5.40 14.46
C LYS A 22 2.37 -5.29 15.94
N ASN A 23 3.66 -5.12 16.24
CA ASN A 23 4.20 -5.01 17.59
C ASN A 23 4.75 -3.61 17.89
N ASP A 24 4.44 -2.62 17.05
CA ASP A 24 4.89 -1.24 17.23
C ASP A 24 4.12 -0.59 18.38
N ALA A 25 4.79 0.24 19.18
CA ALA A 25 4.17 1.04 20.24
C ALA A 25 3.09 1.99 19.66
N ASN A 26 3.19 2.37 18.39
CA ASN A 26 2.22 3.22 17.71
C ASN A 26 1.04 2.41 17.13
N TYR A 27 0.13 2.01 18.01
CA TYR A 27 -1.09 1.27 17.65
C TYR A 27 -1.99 2.03 16.66
N ALA A 28 -2.02 3.36 16.72
CA ALA A 28 -2.81 4.18 15.80
C ALA A 28 -2.34 4.03 14.35
N ARG A 29 -1.02 4.05 14.14
CA ARG A 29 -0.41 3.82 12.82
C ARG A 29 -0.70 2.42 12.30
N TYR A 30 -0.60 1.40 13.16
CA TYR A 30 -0.96 0.03 12.81
C TYR A 30 -2.43 -0.08 12.36
N LYS A 31 -3.35 0.53 13.11
CA LYS A 31 -4.77 0.53 12.77
C LYS A 31 -5.04 1.19 11.41
N GLU A 32 -4.44 2.35 11.13
CA GLU A 32 -4.56 3.00 9.82
C GLU A 32 -4.06 2.10 8.68
N GLN A 33 -2.90 1.44 8.83
CA GLN A 33 -2.39 0.55 7.79
C GLN A 33 -3.27 -0.69 7.58
N ARG A 34 -3.94 -1.19 8.64
CA ARG A 34 -4.93 -2.25 8.49
C ARG A 34 -6.17 -1.79 7.73
N GLU A 35 -6.63 -0.57 7.98
CA GLU A 35 -7.76 0.02 7.23
C GLU A 35 -7.44 0.16 5.75
N VAL A 36 -6.21 0.56 5.40
CA VAL A 36 -5.74 0.60 4.00
C VAL A 36 -5.72 -0.80 3.38
N LEU A 37 -5.22 -1.81 4.10
CA LEU A 37 -5.23 -3.20 3.60
C LEU A 37 -6.65 -3.68 3.32
N LEU A 38 -7.59 -3.42 4.23
CA LEU A 38 -9.00 -3.77 4.05
C LEU A 38 -9.62 -3.02 2.88
N LEU A 39 -9.30 -1.74 2.68
CA LEU A 39 -9.76 -0.94 1.54
C LEU A 39 -9.32 -1.55 0.21
N LEU A 40 -8.05 -1.96 0.11
CA LEU A 40 -7.50 -2.59 -1.09
C LEU A 40 -8.16 -3.94 -1.39
N LEU A 41 -8.41 -4.75 -0.37
CA LEU A 41 -9.10 -6.04 -0.51
C LEU A 41 -10.57 -5.88 -0.91
N LYS A 42 -11.26 -4.86 -0.39
CA LYS A 42 -12.66 -4.56 -0.73
C LYS A 42 -12.83 -3.89 -2.08
N SER A 43 -11.79 -3.22 -2.57
CA SER A 43 -11.83 -2.45 -3.81
C SER A 43 -10.70 -2.86 -4.76
N PRO A 44 -10.83 -4.00 -5.47
CA PRO A 44 -9.81 -4.48 -6.41
C PRO A 44 -9.44 -3.46 -7.51
N SER A 45 -10.34 -2.55 -7.85
CA SER A 45 -10.08 -1.44 -8.76
C SER A 45 -8.93 -0.55 -8.31
N LEU A 46 -8.74 -0.35 -6.99
CA LEU A 46 -7.63 0.43 -6.43
C LEU A 46 -6.27 -0.27 -6.58
N LEU A 47 -6.27 -1.61 -6.54
CA LEU A 47 -5.06 -2.41 -6.74
C LEU A 47 -4.55 -2.26 -8.18
N VAL A 48 -5.43 -2.33 -9.17
CA VAL A 48 -5.06 -2.25 -10.59
C VAL A 48 -4.99 -0.82 -11.14
N SER A 49 -5.50 0.18 -10.42
CA SER A 49 -5.51 1.57 -10.87
C SER A 49 -4.10 2.14 -11.00
N THR A 50 -3.83 2.81 -12.11
CA THR A 50 -2.59 3.56 -12.38
C THR A 50 -2.74 5.05 -12.09
N GLU A 51 -3.87 5.47 -11.55
CA GLU A 51 -4.21 6.86 -11.31
C GLU A 51 -4.20 7.18 -9.83
N ARG A 52 -3.79 8.42 -9.50
CA ARG A 52 -3.90 8.93 -8.14
C ARG A 52 -5.38 9.14 -7.82
N LYS A 53 -5.75 8.88 -6.58
CA LYS A 53 -7.10 9.13 -6.06
C LYS A 53 -7.11 10.38 -5.21
N ASP A 54 -8.23 11.11 -5.26
CA ASP A 54 -8.39 12.36 -4.56
C ASP A 54 -8.52 12.12 -3.05
N TYR A 55 -7.53 12.61 -2.30
CA TYR A 55 -7.47 12.51 -0.85
C TYR A 55 -8.68 13.16 -0.15
N SER A 56 -9.30 14.17 -0.77
CA SER A 56 -10.50 14.83 -0.22
C SER A 56 -11.69 13.86 -0.09
N GLN A 57 -11.77 12.86 -0.97
CA GLN A 57 -12.87 11.88 -0.99
C GLN A 57 -12.66 10.77 0.04
N ASN A 58 -11.40 10.39 0.28
CA ASN A 58 -11.05 9.40 1.29
C ASN A 58 -9.62 9.60 1.75
N ARG A 59 -9.43 9.89 3.05
CA ARG A 59 -8.12 10.13 3.63
C ARG A 59 -7.13 8.97 3.44
N LEU A 60 -7.62 7.74 3.33
CA LEU A 60 -6.77 6.55 3.14
C LEU A 60 -6.13 6.53 1.74
N TYR A 61 -6.64 7.33 0.79
CA TYR A 61 -6.03 7.44 -0.54
C TYR A 61 -4.64 8.06 -0.54
N LYS A 62 -4.23 8.77 0.53
CA LYS A 62 -2.82 9.17 0.67
C LYS A 62 -1.91 7.95 0.62
N TYR A 63 -2.29 6.86 1.27
CA TYR A 63 -1.51 5.62 1.32
C TYR A 63 -1.57 4.86 0.00
N THR A 64 -2.76 4.78 -0.63
CA THR A 64 -2.88 4.11 -1.93
C THR A 64 -2.09 4.83 -3.03
N ASN A 65 -2.00 6.16 -2.96
CA ASN A 65 -1.19 6.97 -3.88
C ASN A 65 0.32 6.75 -3.66
N VAL A 66 0.76 6.63 -2.40
CA VAL A 66 2.15 6.26 -2.08
C VAL A 66 2.46 4.86 -2.62
N LEU A 67 1.60 3.87 -2.34
CA LEU A 67 1.76 2.52 -2.87
C LEU A 67 1.82 2.49 -4.40
N LEU A 68 1.01 3.32 -5.08
CA LEU A 68 1.06 3.45 -6.53
C LEU A 68 2.44 3.90 -7.01
N GLY A 69 3.00 4.96 -6.41
CA GLY A 69 4.33 5.47 -6.77
C GLY A 69 5.40 4.39 -6.68
N TYR A 70 5.50 3.71 -5.54
CA TYR A 70 6.51 2.67 -5.34
C TYR A 70 6.26 1.39 -6.14
N SER A 71 5.01 1.06 -6.48
CA SER A 71 4.70 -0.19 -7.18
C SER A 71 4.96 -0.12 -8.68
N GLN A 72 4.98 1.08 -9.27
CA GLN A 72 5.13 1.29 -10.72
C GLN A 72 6.51 0.87 -11.23
N ASN A 73 7.55 1.19 -10.49
CA ASN A 73 8.94 0.88 -10.82
C ASN A 73 9.43 -0.34 -10.01
N LYS A 74 10.32 -1.17 -10.58
CA LYS A 74 10.80 -2.40 -9.91
C LYS A 74 11.79 -2.08 -8.79
N GLU A 75 12.70 -1.15 -9.05
CA GLU A 75 13.74 -0.70 -8.14
C GLU A 75 13.12 -0.05 -6.90
N ASP A 76 12.18 0.87 -7.08
CA ASP A 76 11.45 1.54 -5.98
C ASP A 76 10.64 0.56 -5.15
N TYR A 77 9.98 -0.40 -5.81
CA TYR A 77 9.24 -1.47 -5.14
C TYR A 77 10.17 -2.31 -4.25
N GLN A 78 11.34 -2.70 -4.76
CA GLN A 78 12.29 -3.50 -3.98
C GLN A 78 12.91 -2.69 -2.84
N MET A 79 13.24 -1.41 -3.10
CA MET A 79 13.77 -0.51 -2.08
C MET A 79 12.81 -0.41 -0.89
N LEU A 80 11.56 -0.04 -1.11
CA LEU A 80 10.58 0.11 -0.05
C LEU A 80 10.28 -1.23 0.64
N LEU A 81 10.17 -2.32 -0.13
CA LEU A 81 9.92 -3.63 0.45
C LEU A 81 11.06 -4.07 1.38
N ASN A 82 12.32 -3.78 1.02
CA ASN A 82 13.47 -4.07 1.86
C ASN A 82 13.48 -3.20 3.12
N GLU A 83 13.14 -1.91 2.99
CA GLU A 83 13.03 -0.98 4.12
C GLU A 83 11.98 -1.45 5.14
N VAL A 84 10.82 -1.88 4.68
CA VAL A 84 9.71 -2.32 5.53
C VAL A 84 9.98 -3.67 6.22
N ASN A 85 10.83 -4.52 5.64
CA ASN A 85 11.15 -5.83 6.20
C ASN A 85 12.42 -5.84 7.08
N ARG A 86 13.10 -4.70 7.23
CA ARG A 86 14.19 -4.54 8.21
C ARG A 86 13.64 -4.51 9.62
#